data_AF-A0A7V1LPR1-F1
#
_entry.id   AF-A0A7V1LPR1-F1
#
_cell.length_a   1.000
_cell.length_b   1.000
_cell.length_c   1.000
_cell.angle_alpha   90.00
_cell.angle_beta   90.00
_cell.angle_gamma   90.00
#
_symmetry.space_group_name_H-M   'P 1'
#
loop_
_entity.id
_entity.type
_entity.pdbx_description
1 polymer ?
#
loop_
_entity_poly.entity_id
_entity_poly.type
_entity_poly.pdbx_seq_one_letter_code
_entity_poly.pdbx_strand_id
1 'polypeptide(L)'
;MKEILEKLKKSFGENYISVKSNAITLKDIAEDYGKIAKLRFEKHQLESARDKKFMLLGTTVYPFLQENNPERLRTHETLPMLIDEIKNYNNQIELIQLAINDIAARERRKPRIEAEESIRRQIERLEEQIEKRLSELKAVKEALDK
;
A
#
# COMPACT_ATOMS: atom_id res chain seq x y z
N MET A 1 -12.05 40.40 -23.95
CA MET A 1 -10.66 39.85 -24.03
C MET A 1 -10.05 39.53 -22.66
N LYS A 2 -10.15 40.40 -21.63
CA LYS A 2 -9.63 40.10 -20.26
C LYS A 2 -10.22 38.84 -19.62
N GLU A 3 -11.53 38.61 -19.73
CA GLU A 3 -12.19 37.39 -19.19
C GLU A 3 -11.72 36.08 -19.84
N ILE A 4 -11.41 36.10 -21.15
CA ILE A 4 -10.97 34.92 -21.88
C ILE A 4 -9.53 34.56 -21.46
N LEU A 5 -8.69 35.58 -21.28
CA LEU A 5 -7.33 35.44 -20.73
C LEU A 5 -7.35 34.94 -19.28
N GLU A 6 -8.27 35.44 -18.43
CA GLU A 6 -8.42 34.95 -17.05
C GLU A 6 -8.92 33.50 -16.99
N LYS A 7 -9.89 33.12 -17.84
CA LYS A 7 -10.37 31.73 -17.93
C LYS A 7 -9.28 30.78 -18.41
N LEU A 8 -8.51 31.17 -19.43
CA LEU A 8 -7.34 30.40 -19.88
C LEU A 8 -6.31 30.26 -18.76
N LYS A 9 -5.98 31.34 -18.05
CA LYS A 9 -5.00 31.32 -16.94
C LYS A 9 -5.48 30.43 -15.78
N LYS A 10 -6.79 30.43 -15.48
CA LYS A 10 -7.41 29.51 -14.51
C LYS A 10 -7.33 28.05 -14.97
N SER A 11 -7.74 27.75 -16.21
CA SER A 11 -7.64 26.39 -16.75
C SER A 11 -6.21 25.87 -16.81
N PHE A 12 -5.22 26.72 -17.14
CA PHE A 12 -3.81 26.33 -17.10
C PHE A 12 -3.30 26.13 -15.67
N GLY A 13 -3.72 26.96 -14.71
CA GLY A 13 -3.40 26.79 -13.29
C GLY A 13 -3.97 25.50 -12.71
N GLU A 14 -5.23 25.18 -13.03
CA GLU A 14 -5.92 23.96 -12.59
C GLU A 14 -5.32 22.70 -13.25
N ASN A 15 -5.00 22.76 -14.55
CA ASN A 15 -4.33 21.67 -15.25
C ASN A 15 -2.90 21.44 -14.75
N TYR A 16 -2.15 22.50 -14.46
CA TYR A 16 -0.79 22.36 -13.91
C TYR A 16 -0.80 21.76 -12.50
N ILE A 17 -1.75 22.15 -11.66
CA ILE A 17 -1.93 21.56 -10.33
C ILE A 17 -2.33 20.09 -10.45
N SER A 18 -3.22 19.75 -11.38
CA SER A 18 -3.62 18.36 -11.64
C SER A 18 -2.47 17.50 -12.16
N VAL A 19 -1.67 17.99 -13.11
CA VAL A 19 -0.50 17.25 -13.63
C VAL A 19 0.56 17.09 -12.54
N LYS A 20 0.79 18.13 -11.72
CA LYS A 20 1.73 18.06 -10.60
C LYS A 20 1.26 17.09 -9.51
N SER A 21 -0.03 17.07 -9.16
CA SER A 21 -0.55 16.10 -8.19
C SER A 21 -0.46 14.68 -8.76
N ASN A 22 -0.85 14.47 -10.01
CA ASN A 22 -0.76 13.16 -10.66
C ASN A 22 0.69 12.64 -10.72
N ALA A 23 1.67 13.51 -10.98
CA ALA A 23 3.09 13.14 -10.97
C ALA A 23 3.60 12.76 -9.57
N ILE A 24 3.13 13.44 -8.52
CA ILE A 24 3.43 13.10 -7.12
C ILE A 24 2.82 11.74 -6.77
N THR A 25 1.56 11.50 -7.15
CA THR A 25 0.88 10.20 -6.94
C THR A 25 1.58 9.05 -7.68
N LEU A 26 1.99 9.27 -8.94
CA LEU A 26 2.74 8.28 -9.72
C LEU A 26 4.11 7.95 -9.12
N LYS A 27 4.82 8.96 -8.59
CA LYS A 27 6.10 8.77 -7.91
C LYS A 27 5.92 7.94 -6.64
N ASP A 28 4.92 8.26 -5.82
CA ASP A 28 4.64 7.55 -4.58
C ASP A 28 4.26 6.09 -4.83
N ILE A 29 3.45 5.84 -5.86
CA ILE A 29 3.11 4.47 -6.31
C ILE A 29 4.39 3.74 -6.75
N ALA A 30 5.24 4.35 -7.57
CA ALA A 30 6.48 3.71 -8.03
C ALA A 30 7.43 3.37 -6.87
N GLU A 31 7.56 4.24 -5.86
CA GLU A 31 8.35 3.98 -4.66
C GLU A 31 7.78 2.82 -3.83
N ASP A 32 6.47 2.77 -3.64
CA ASP A 32 5.81 1.72 -2.84
C ASP A 32 5.85 0.36 -3.57
N TYR A 33 5.68 0.34 -4.90
CA TYR A 33 5.92 -0.86 -5.72
C TYR A 33 7.36 -1.33 -5.65
N GLY A 34 8.33 -0.41 -5.67
CA GLY A 34 9.75 -0.74 -5.49
C GLY A 34 10.04 -1.40 -4.13
N LYS A 35 9.44 -0.89 -3.05
CA LYS A 35 9.54 -1.48 -1.71
C LYS A 35 8.92 -2.89 -1.67
N ILE A 36 7.72 -3.06 -2.23
CA ILE A 36 7.06 -4.38 -2.30
C ILE A 36 7.91 -5.36 -3.11
N ALA A 37 8.45 -4.96 -4.26
CA ALA A 37 9.29 -5.82 -5.09
C ALA A 37 10.55 -6.26 -4.35
N LYS A 38 11.21 -5.35 -3.63
CA LYS A 38 12.37 -5.68 -2.78
C LYS A 38 12.01 -6.69 -1.70
N LEU A 39 10.91 -6.46 -0.97
CA LEU A 39 10.46 -7.39 0.08
C LEU A 39 10.08 -8.77 -0.49
N ARG A 40 9.45 -8.83 -1.67
CA ARG A 40 9.14 -10.10 -2.35
C ARG A 40 10.40 -10.86 -2.73
N PHE A 41 11.41 -10.15 -3.23
CA PHE A 41 12.69 -10.75 -3.56
C PHE A 41 13.39 -11.30 -2.31
N GLU A 42 13.43 -10.53 -1.22
CA GLU A 42 13.97 -10.97 0.06
C GLU A 42 13.22 -12.19 0.63
N LYS A 43 11.89 -12.16 0.58
CA LYS A 43 11.04 -13.31 0.94
C LYS A 43 11.42 -14.56 0.15
N HIS A 44 11.58 -14.42 -1.17
CA HIS A 44 11.95 -15.55 -2.03
C HIS A 44 13.32 -16.14 -1.68
N GLN A 45 14.29 -15.28 -1.34
CA GLN A 45 15.61 -15.76 -0.88
C GLN A 45 15.50 -16.55 0.42
N LEU A 46 14.69 -16.07 1.38
CA LEU A 46 14.48 -16.78 2.65
C LEU A 46 13.73 -18.09 2.46
N GLU A 47 12.73 -18.14 1.58
CA GLU A 47 12.04 -19.37 1.20
C GLU A 47 13.03 -20.38 0.60
N SER A 48 13.89 -19.94 -0.34
CA SER A 48 14.92 -20.79 -0.92
C SER A 48 15.93 -21.29 0.14
N ALA A 49 16.35 -20.44 1.07
CA ALA A 49 17.25 -20.82 2.16
C ALA A 49 16.60 -21.84 3.10
N ARG A 50 15.33 -21.63 3.46
CA ARG A 50 14.53 -22.56 4.27
C ARG A 50 14.39 -23.91 3.59
N ASP A 51 14.11 -23.94 2.30
CA ASP A 51 13.92 -25.18 1.56
C ASP A 51 15.23 -26.00 1.52
N LYS A 52 16.39 -25.34 1.41
CA LYS A 52 17.70 -26.01 1.57
C LYS A 52 17.88 -26.61 2.97
N LYS A 53 17.41 -25.94 4.02
CA LYS A 53 17.44 -26.49 5.38
C LYS A 53 16.48 -27.66 5.56
N PHE A 54 15.30 -27.62 4.94
CA PHE A 54 14.39 -28.77 4.90
C PHE A 54 14.98 -29.96 4.17
N MET A 55 15.67 -29.74 3.04
CA MET A 55 16.42 -30.80 2.37
C MET A 55 17.46 -31.41 3.30
N LEU A 56 18.26 -30.58 3.98
CA LEU A 56 19.26 -31.05 4.95
C LEU A 56 18.62 -31.80 6.12
N LEU A 57 17.44 -31.36 6.57
CA LEU A 57 16.69 -32.04 7.63
C LEU A 57 16.25 -33.41 7.15
N GLY A 58 15.70 -33.51 5.93
CA GLY A 58 15.35 -34.77 5.30
C GLY A 58 16.54 -35.71 5.21
N THR A 59 17.70 -35.25 4.71
CA THR A 59 18.92 -36.08 4.62
C THR A 59 19.45 -36.50 5.98
N THR A 60 19.28 -35.66 7.00
CA THR A 60 19.71 -35.97 8.37
C THR A 60 18.79 -37.00 9.01
N VAL A 61 17.47 -36.89 8.81
CA VAL A 61 16.47 -37.74 9.47
C VAL A 61 16.29 -39.08 8.77
N TYR A 62 16.42 -39.12 7.43
CA TYR A 62 16.12 -40.30 6.61
C TYR A 62 16.85 -41.59 7.05
N PRO A 63 18.16 -41.59 7.37
CA PRO A 63 18.85 -42.80 7.81
C PRO A 63 18.24 -43.41 9.09
N PHE A 64 17.85 -42.58 10.05
CA PHE A 64 17.25 -43.03 11.31
C PHE A 64 15.86 -43.63 11.12
N LEU A 65 15.09 -43.13 10.14
CA LEU A 65 13.81 -43.71 9.76
C LEU A 65 13.99 -45.04 9.05
N GLN A 66 14.98 -45.17 8.17
CA GLN A 66 15.28 -46.41 7.47
C GLN A 66 15.73 -47.53 8.41
N GLU A 67 16.51 -47.19 9.44
CA GLU A 67 16.95 -48.13 10.49
C GLU A 67 15.85 -48.45 11.52
N ASN A 68 14.66 -47.87 11.37
CA ASN A 68 13.53 -48.02 12.30
C ASN A 68 13.92 -47.65 13.76
N ASN A 69 14.85 -46.70 13.92
CA ASN A 69 15.41 -46.32 15.21
C ASN A 69 15.25 -44.81 15.48
N PRO A 70 14.00 -44.32 15.58
CA PRO A 70 13.72 -42.89 15.71
C PRO A 70 14.21 -42.30 17.03
N GLU A 71 14.42 -43.10 18.08
CA GLU A 71 14.91 -42.60 19.37
C GLU A 71 16.33 -42.01 19.28
N ARG A 72 17.15 -42.49 18.33
CA ARG A 72 18.50 -41.94 18.08
C ARG A 72 18.51 -40.55 17.43
N LEU A 73 17.38 -40.09 16.88
CA LEU A 73 17.27 -38.71 16.38
C LEU A 73 17.46 -37.69 17.51
N ARG A 74 17.00 -38.02 18.72
CA ARG A 74 17.12 -37.14 19.89
C ARG A 74 18.57 -36.93 20.33
N THR A 75 19.44 -37.86 20.00
CA THR A 75 20.88 -37.79 20.31
C THR A 75 21.70 -37.10 19.22
N HIS A 76 21.07 -36.70 18.11
CA HIS A 76 21.77 -36.06 17.00
C HIS A 76 22.14 -34.60 17.33
N GLU A 77 23.44 -34.32 17.43
CA GLU A 77 23.96 -33.05 17.96
C GLU A 77 23.48 -31.81 17.19
N THR A 78 23.34 -31.89 15.87
CA THR A 78 23.01 -30.72 15.03
C THR A 78 21.53 -30.62 14.66
N LEU A 79 20.71 -31.61 15.04
CA LEU A 79 19.29 -31.65 14.67
C LEU A 79 18.48 -30.52 15.35
N PRO A 80 18.65 -30.22 16.65
CA PRO A 80 17.96 -29.10 17.29
C PRO A 80 18.28 -27.76 16.64
N MET A 81 19.57 -27.52 16.34
CA MET A 81 20.03 -26.30 15.69
C MET A 81 19.38 -26.12 14.30
N LEU A 82 19.31 -27.21 13.51
CA LEU A 82 18.68 -27.20 12.20
C LEU A 82 17.18 -26.88 12.27
N ILE A 83 16.47 -27.44 13.26
CA ILE A 83 15.05 -27.14 13.49
C ILE A 83 14.85 -25.67 13.87
N ASP A 84 15.70 -25.14 14.74
CA ASP A 84 15.61 -23.74 15.18
C ASP A 84 15.93 -22.76 14.05
N GLU A 85 16.89 -23.08 13.17
CA GLU A 85 17.13 -22.30 11.94
C GLU A 85 15.89 -22.28 11.03
N ILE A 86 15.23 -23.43 10.82
CA ILE A 86 14.00 -23.51 10.01
C ILE A 86 12.89 -22.66 10.62
N LYS A 87 12.70 -22.72 11.95
CA LYS A 87 11.74 -21.87 12.66
C LYS A 87 12.06 -20.39 12.49
N ASN A 88 13.33 -20.02 12.61
CA ASN A 88 13.77 -18.65 12.40
C ASN A 88 13.46 -18.16 10.98
N TYR A 89 13.71 -18.98 9.95
CA TYR A 89 13.33 -18.64 8.58
C TYR A 89 11.81 -18.46 8.42
N ASN A 90 10.99 -19.33 9.02
CA ASN A 90 9.54 -19.19 8.99
C ASN A 90 9.08 -17.86 9.61
N ASN A 91 9.64 -17.50 10.76
CA ASN A 91 9.34 -16.23 11.42
C ASN A 91 9.72 -15.03 10.54
N GLN A 92 10.89 -15.05 9.92
CA GLN A 92 11.32 -13.96 9.03
C GLN A 92 10.44 -13.83 7.78
N ILE A 93 10.06 -14.96 7.18
CA ILE A 93 9.14 -15.00 6.03
C ILE A 93 7.77 -14.42 6.42
N GLU A 94 7.26 -14.77 7.59
CA GLU A 94 5.98 -14.25 8.10
C GLU A 94 6.05 -12.74 8.34
N LEU A 95 7.11 -12.25 8.99
CA LEU A 95 7.32 -10.81 9.22
C LEU A 95 7.39 -10.02 7.91
N ILE A 96 8.08 -10.53 6.89
CA ILE A 96 8.13 -9.89 5.58
C ILE A 96 6.77 -9.94 4.88
N GLN A 97 6.03 -11.04 5.00
CA GLN A 97 4.69 -11.13 4.45
C GLN A 97 3.73 -10.11 5.09
N LEU A 98 3.82 -9.92 6.40
CA LEU A 98 3.08 -8.88 7.11
C LEU A 98 3.47 -7.47 6.62
N ALA A 99 4.76 -7.20 6.46
CA ALA A 99 5.22 -5.91 5.92
C ALA A 99 4.71 -5.64 4.49
N ILE A 100 4.69 -6.65 3.61
CA ILE A 100 4.10 -6.54 2.27
C ILE A 100 2.61 -6.21 2.36
N ASN A 101 1.88 -6.91 3.23
CA ASN A 101 0.44 -6.71 3.41
C ASN A 101 0.13 -5.31 3.94
N ASP A 102 0.93 -4.79 4.86
CA ASP A 102 0.78 -3.45 5.43
C ASP A 102 0.97 -2.36 4.38
N ILE A 103 1.99 -2.48 3.51
CA ILE A 103 2.21 -1.52 2.43
C ILE A 103 1.03 -1.58 1.43
N ALA A 104 0.60 -2.78 1.04
CA ALA A 104 -0.54 -2.95 0.14
C ALA A 104 -1.86 -2.42 0.76
N ALA A 105 -2.06 -2.55 2.07
CA ALA A 105 -3.23 -2.02 2.76
C ALA A 105 -3.22 -0.48 2.82
N ARG A 106 -2.04 0.14 2.99
CA ARG A 106 -1.89 1.60 2.92
C ARG A 106 -2.22 2.12 1.52
N GLU A 107 -1.76 1.43 0.48
CA GLU A 107 -2.11 1.77 -0.91
C GLU A 107 -3.61 1.68 -1.20
N ARG A 108 -4.34 0.73 -0.59
CA ARG A 108 -5.81 0.67 -0.75
C ARG A 108 -6.53 1.81 -0.02
N ARG A 109 -5.95 2.35 1.04
CA ARG A 109 -6.56 3.42 1.86
C ARG A 109 -6.29 4.83 1.33
N LYS A 110 -5.09 5.10 0.77
CA LYS A 110 -4.74 6.38 0.13
C LYS A 110 -5.80 6.90 -0.89
N PRO A 111 -6.22 6.13 -1.90
CA PRO A 111 -7.17 6.62 -2.91
C PRO A 111 -8.56 6.91 -2.33
N ARG A 112 -8.94 6.29 -1.20
CA ARG A 112 -10.21 6.57 -0.53
C ARG A 112 -10.19 7.93 0.18
N ILE A 113 -9.09 8.28 0.84
CA ILE A 113 -8.95 9.55 1.55
C ILE A 113 -8.89 10.71 0.55
N GLU A 114 -8.12 10.56 -0.54
CA GLU A 114 -8.04 11.58 -1.60
C GLU A 114 -9.40 11.80 -2.30
N ALA A 115 -10.17 10.73 -2.52
CA ALA A 115 -11.52 10.83 -3.06
C ALA A 115 -12.50 11.53 -2.10
N GLU A 116 -12.45 11.18 -0.81
CA GLU A 116 -13.28 11.82 0.23
C GLU A 116 -12.96 13.31 0.38
N GLU A 117 -11.68 13.72 0.36
CA GLU A 117 -11.29 15.13 0.39
C GLU A 117 -11.73 15.89 -0.87
N SER A 118 -11.60 15.29 -2.06
CA SER A 118 -12.07 15.87 -3.32
C SER A 118 -13.58 16.12 -3.29
N ILE A 119 -14.35 15.12 -2.84
CA ILE A 119 -15.81 15.22 -2.71
C ILE A 119 -16.17 16.32 -1.70
N ARG A 120 -15.49 16.39 -0.56
CA ARG A 120 -15.75 17.42 0.46
C ARG A 120 -15.54 18.83 -0.09
N ARG A 121 -14.45 19.07 -0.83
CA ARG A 121 -14.22 20.37 -1.49
C ARG A 121 -15.27 20.70 -2.56
N GLN A 122 -15.81 19.69 -3.25
CA GLN A 122 -16.90 19.91 -4.21
C GLN A 122 -18.20 20.29 -3.50
N ILE A 123 -18.50 19.67 -2.35
CA ILE A 123 -19.66 20.01 -1.52
C ILE A 123 -19.56 21.46 -1.04
N GLU A 124 -18.42 21.86 -0.45
CA GLU A 124 -18.22 23.24 0.04
C GLU A 124 -18.42 24.29 -1.07
N ARG A 125 -17.91 24.03 -2.28
CA ARG A 125 -18.12 24.92 -3.44
C ARG A 125 -19.58 24.99 -3.88
N LEU A 126 -20.31 23.88 -3.82
CA LEU A 126 -21.73 23.84 -4.16
C LEU A 126 -22.56 24.60 -3.11
N GLU A 127 -22.22 24.46 -1.83
CA GLU A 127 -22.86 25.20 -0.74
C GLU A 127 -22.68 26.71 -0.91
N GLU A 128 -21.45 27.19 -1.19
CA GLU A 128 -21.18 28.60 -1.49
C GLU A 128 -21.99 29.11 -2.71
N GLN A 129 -22.11 28.30 -3.75
CA GLN A 129 -22.91 28.65 -4.93
C GLN A 129 -24.41 28.76 -4.60
N ILE A 130 -24.94 27.84 -3.79
CA ILE A 130 -26.32 27.86 -3.35
C ILE A 130 -26.60 29.09 -2.50
N GLU A 131 -25.74 29.42 -1.53
CA GLU A 131 -25.89 30.62 -0.71
C GLU A 131 -25.88 31.90 -1.56
N LYS A 132 -24.97 31.96 -2.55
CA LYS A 132 -24.95 33.08 -3.49
C LYS A 132 -26.25 33.18 -4.30
N ARG A 133 -26.78 32.07 -4.81
CA ARG A 133 -28.07 32.07 -5.54
C ARG A 133 -29.25 32.46 -4.65
N LEU A 134 -29.26 32.01 -3.39
CA LEU A 134 -30.31 32.38 -2.43
C LEU A 134 -30.27 33.87 -2.09
N SER A 135 -29.09 34.47 -1.93
CA SER A 135 -28.96 35.91 -1.72
C SER A 135 -29.40 36.73 -2.94
N GLU A 136 -29.03 36.28 -4.16
CA GLU A 136 -29.52 36.88 -5.41
C GLU A 136 -31.06 36.83 -5.50
N LEU A 137 -31.67 35.68 -5.19
CA LEU A 137 -33.13 35.53 -5.21
C LEU A 137 -33.83 36.40 -4.15
N LYS A 138 -33.25 36.54 -2.95
CA LYS A 138 -33.76 37.47 -1.93
C LYS A 138 -33.72 38.91 -2.41
N ALA A 139 -32.61 39.35 -3.00
CA ALA A 139 -32.48 40.70 -3.53
C ALA A 139 -33.48 40.98 -4.66
N VAL A 140 -33.72 40.01 -5.56
CA VAL A 140 -34.74 40.12 -6.61
C VAL A 140 -36.15 40.22 -6.02
N LYS A 141 -36.46 39.43 -4.99
CA LYS A 141 -37.76 39.47 -4.31
C LYS A 141 -38.00 40.83 -3.64
N GLU A 142 -37.01 41.34 -2.91
CA GLU A 142 -37.08 42.67 -2.26
C GLU A 142 -37.24 43.82 -3.26
N ALA A 143 -36.71 43.66 -4.49
CA ALA A 143 -36.89 44.62 -5.57
C ALA A 143 -38.28 44.55 -6.23
N LEU A 144 -38.95 43.40 -6.17
CA LEU A 144 -40.32 43.20 -6.70
C LEU A 144 -41.41 43.61 -5.70
N ASP A 145 -41.13 43.58 -4.41
CA ASP A 145 -42.05 44.00 -3.34
C ASP A 145 -42.06 45.54 -3.13
N LYS A 146 -41.34 46.32 -3.96
CA LYS A 146 -41.32 47.80 -4.02
C LYS A 146 -42.06 48.31 -5.25
#